data_AF-A0A2U1L877-F1
#
_entry.id   AF-A0A2U1L877-F1
#
_cell.length_a   1.000
_cell.length_b   1.000
_cell.length_c   1.000
_cell.angle_alpha   90.00
_cell.angle_beta   90.00
_cell.angle_gamma   90.00
#
_symmetry.space_group_name_H-M   'P 1'
#
loop_
_entity.id
_entity.type
_entity.pdbx_description
1 polymer ?
#
loop_
_entity_poly.entity_id
_entity_poly.type
_entity_poly.pdbx_seq_one_letter_code
_entity_poly.pdbx_strand_id
1 'polypeptide(L)'
;MVKYAAIARGDAEIFMKFARAGYKEKIWDHAAGVVIIEEAGGVVTDAGGRRLDFSKGMFLQGLDRGIIACAGASLHEKIMRAVDASWNSSSL
;
A
#
# COMPACT_ATOMS: atom_id res chain seq x y z
N MET A 1 -8.11 6.71 7.10
CA MET A 1 -7.80 6.09 8.42
C MET A 1 -8.56 4.80 8.71
N VAL A 2 -9.89 4.74 8.63
CA VAL A 2 -10.67 3.52 9.02
C VAL A 2 -10.21 2.23 8.32
N LYS A 3 -9.83 2.29 7.03
CA LYS A 3 -9.32 1.12 6.28
C LYS A 3 -8.02 0.54 6.85
N TYR A 4 -7.11 1.40 7.31
CA TYR A 4 -5.87 0.96 7.95
C TYR A 4 -6.14 0.36 9.33
N ALA A 5 -7.03 1.00 10.11
CA ALA A 5 -7.42 0.52 11.43
C ALA A 5 -8.15 -0.83 11.38
N ALA A 6 -8.98 -1.07 10.35
CA ALA A 6 -9.62 -2.36 10.14
C ALA A 6 -8.59 -3.48 9.96
N ILE A 7 -7.49 -3.22 9.25
CA ILE A 7 -6.41 -4.21 9.09
C ILE A 7 -5.69 -4.44 10.41
N ALA A 8 -5.27 -3.38 11.08
CA ALA A 8 -4.53 -3.49 12.34
C ALA A 8 -5.33 -4.19 13.47
N ARG A 9 -6.66 -4.12 13.41
CA ARG A 9 -7.57 -4.83 14.35
C ARG A 9 -7.89 -6.27 13.93
N GLY A 10 -7.53 -6.69 12.72
CA GLY A 10 -7.91 -7.99 12.16
C GLY A 10 -9.33 -8.05 11.59
N ASP A 11 -10.00 -6.91 11.41
CA ASP A 11 -11.34 -6.81 10.80
C ASP A 11 -11.27 -6.86 9.26
N ALA A 12 -10.08 -6.67 8.67
CA ALA A 12 -9.80 -6.83 7.25
C ALA A 12 -8.35 -7.32 7.04
N GLU A 13 -8.08 -7.99 5.92
CA GLU A 13 -6.72 -8.51 5.66
C GLU A 13 -5.91 -7.62 4.71
N ILE A 14 -6.58 -6.87 3.81
CA ILE A 14 -5.93 -6.15 2.71
C ILE A 14 -6.65 -4.83 2.41
N PHE A 15 -5.87 -3.80 2.11
CA PHE A 15 -6.29 -2.58 1.44
C PHE A 15 -5.34 -2.30 0.27
N MET A 16 -5.89 -2.11 -0.93
CA MET A 16 -5.13 -1.73 -2.11
C MET A 16 -5.73 -0.46 -2.73
N LYS A 17 -4.87 0.44 -3.19
CA LYS A 17 -5.27 1.65 -3.91
C LYS A 17 -4.39 1.84 -5.13
N PHE A 18 -4.98 1.67 -6.31
CA PHE A 18 -4.37 1.97 -7.60
C PHE A 18 -5.03 3.23 -8.16
N ALA A 19 -4.28 4.32 -8.21
CA ALA A 19 -4.81 5.61 -8.66
C ALA A 19 -4.63 5.78 -10.17
N ARG A 20 -5.45 6.63 -10.78
CA ARG A 20 -5.27 7.03 -12.19
C ARG A 20 -3.94 7.77 -12.38
N ALA A 21 -3.38 7.68 -13.59
CA ALA A 21 -2.18 8.41 -13.96
C ALA A 21 -2.30 9.91 -13.63
N GLY A 22 -1.24 10.48 -13.04
CA GLY A 22 -1.18 11.88 -12.63
C GLY A 22 -1.75 12.20 -11.25
N TYR A 23 -2.50 11.28 -10.61
CA TYR A 23 -2.92 11.46 -9.23
C TYR A 23 -1.73 11.29 -8.27
N LYS A 24 -1.63 12.17 -7.27
CA LYS A 24 -0.58 12.15 -6.24
C LYS A 24 -1.20 11.91 -4.87
N GLU A 25 -0.75 10.85 -4.21
CA GLU A 25 -1.17 10.52 -2.85
C GLU A 25 -0.62 11.55 -1.85
N LYS A 26 -1.46 12.04 -0.95
CA LYS A 26 -1.07 12.98 0.09
C LYS A 26 -0.56 12.25 1.31
N ILE A 27 0.51 12.73 1.92
CA ILE A 27 1.15 12.02 3.05
C ILE A 27 0.19 11.83 4.24
N TRP A 28 -0.68 12.80 4.52
CA TRP A 28 -1.60 12.75 5.65
C TRP A 28 -2.73 11.73 5.50
N ASP A 29 -2.99 11.26 4.27
CA ASP A 29 -3.97 10.20 4.03
C ASP A 29 -3.44 8.81 4.42
N HIS A 30 -2.11 8.68 4.59
CA HIS A 30 -1.43 7.38 4.74
C HIS A 30 -0.52 7.28 5.97
N ALA A 31 0.25 8.32 6.31
CA ALA A 31 1.34 8.24 7.30
C ALA A 31 0.92 7.61 8.64
N ALA A 32 -0.17 8.08 9.23
CA ALA A 32 -0.68 7.53 10.48
C ALA A 32 -1.16 6.08 10.33
N GLY A 33 -1.73 5.72 9.18
CA GLY A 33 -2.19 4.36 8.92
C GLY A 33 -1.03 3.37 8.74
N VAL A 34 0.07 3.81 8.13
CA VAL A 34 1.27 2.99 7.95
C VAL A 34 1.86 2.55 9.27
N VAL A 35 2.16 3.50 10.16
CA VAL A 35 2.75 3.16 11.45
C VAL A 35 1.83 2.24 12.27
N ILE A 36 0.52 2.48 12.24
CA ILE A 36 -0.44 1.62 12.94
C ILE A 36 -0.42 0.17 12.42
N ILE A 37 -0.35 -0.03 11.10
CA ILE A 37 -0.28 -1.38 10.54
C ILE A 37 1.06 -2.04 10.82
N GLU A 38 2.17 -1.32 10.64
CA GLU A 38 3.52 -1.86 10.88
C GLU A 38 3.70 -2.28 12.35
N GLU A 39 3.23 -1.48 13.31
CA GLU A 39 3.25 -1.83 14.75
C GLU A 39 2.31 -2.99 15.09
N ALA A 40 1.25 -3.21 14.30
CA ALA A 40 0.38 -4.38 14.42
C ALA A 40 0.95 -5.65 13.74
N GLY A 41 2.16 -5.59 13.19
CA GLY A 41 2.83 -6.70 12.50
C GLY A 41 2.46 -6.85 11.01
N GLY A 42 1.70 -5.90 10.45
CA GLY A 42 1.38 -5.86 9.03
C GLY A 42 2.47 -5.22 8.18
N VAL A 43 2.20 -5.13 6.87
CA VAL A 43 3.14 -4.60 5.87
C VAL A 43 2.44 -3.57 5.01
N VAL A 44 3.13 -2.45 4.75
CA VAL A 44 2.68 -1.43 3.79
C VAL A 44 3.80 -1.06 2.81
N THR A 45 3.51 -1.15 1.52
CA THR A 45 4.45 -0.79 0.45
C THR A 45 3.71 -0.10 -0.70
N ASP A 46 4.46 0.42 -1.67
CA ASP A 46 3.93 0.60 -3.01
C ASP A 46 3.72 -0.76 -3.70
N ALA A 47 3.10 -0.76 -4.88
CA ALA A 47 2.88 -1.99 -5.65
C ALA A 47 4.15 -2.53 -6.34
N GLY A 48 5.31 -1.89 -6.14
CA GLY A 48 6.64 -2.42 -6.46
C GLY A 48 7.38 -3.00 -5.24
N GLY A 49 6.71 -3.07 -4.08
CA GLY A 49 7.26 -3.66 -2.86
C GLY A 49 8.17 -2.73 -2.06
N ARG A 50 8.28 -1.45 -2.43
CA ARG A 50 9.10 -0.46 -1.72
C ARG A 50 8.29 0.23 -0.62
N ARG A 51 8.94 0.51 0.52
CA ARG A 51 8.30 1.28 1.59
C ARG A 51 7.95 2.69 1.13
N LEU A 52 6.87 3.24 1.68
CA LEU A 52 6.43 4.60 1.36
C LEU A 52 7.40 5.62 1.99
N ASP A 53 7.88 6.56 1.18
CA ASP A 53 8.79 7.63 1.62
C ASP A 53 8.01 8.91 1.94
N PHE A 54 7.85 9.20 3.23
CA PHE A 54 7.16 10.38 3.75
C PHE A 54 8.06 11.63 3.86
N SER A 55 9.34 11.56 3.45
CA SER A 55 10.31 12.66 3.59
C SER A 55 10.29 13.68 2.44
N LYS A 56 9.48 13.45 1.40
CA LYS A 56 9.56 14.19 0.12
C LYS A 56 8.53 15.32 -0.04
N GLY A 57 7.99 15.83 1.08
CA GLY A 57 7.02 16.91 1.12
C GLY A 57 5.58 16.42 1.25
N MET A 58 4.61 17.17 0.70
CA MET A 58 3.17 16.91 0.92
C MET A 58 2.62 15.66 0.22
N PHE A 59 3.35 15.13 -0.76
CA PHE A 59 2.90 14.01 -1.58
C PHE A 59 3.90 12.86 -1.53
N LEU A 60 3.39 11.63 -1.62
CA LEU A 60 4.22 10.45 -1.86
C LEU A 60 4.76 10.50 -3.29
N GLN A 61 6.09 10.53 -3.39
CA GLN A 61 6.81 10.67 -4.66
C GLN A 61 7.34 9.31 -5.10
N GLY A 62 7.37 9.08 -6.42
CA GLY A 62 8.00 7.88 -6.99
C GLY A 62 7.29 6.56 -6.70
N LEU A 63 5.99 6.58 -6.32
CA LEU A 63 5.19 5.37 -6.13
C LEU A 63 5.15 4.53 -7.42
N ASP A 64 5.42 3.23 -7.29
CA ASP A 64 5.14 2.27 -8.35
C ASP A 64 3.67 1.81 -8.25
N ARG A 65 2.86 2.16 -9.26
CA ARG A 65 1.44 1.78 -9.53
C ARG A 65 0.40 2.14 -8.46
N GLY A 66 0.66 1.92 -7.18
CA GLY A 66 -0.32 2.07 -6.11
C GLY A 66 0.25 1.82 -4.73
N ILE A 67 -0.64 1.74 -3.73
CA ILE A 67 -0.31 1.44 -2.34
C ILE A 67 -1.00 0.14 -1.93
N ILE A 68 -0.25 -0.73 -1.25
CA ILE A 68 -0.71 -2.02 -0.73
C ILE A 68 -0.44 -2.04 0.77
N ALA A 69 -1.48 -2.33 1.55
CA ALA A 69 -1.40 -2.55 2.98
C ALA A 69 -2.06 -3.89 3.32
N CYS A 70 -1.43 -4.72 4.15
CA CYS A 70 -1.99 -6.01 4.54
C CYS A 70 -1.51 -6.50 5.91
N ALA A 71 -2.23 -7.48 6.46
CA ALA A 71 -2.03 -7.99 7.82
C ALA A 71 -0.70 -8.74 8.07
N GLY A 72 0.09 -9.09 7.04
CA GLY A 72 1.38 -9.75 7.26
C GLY A 72 2.20 -10.05 5.99
N ALA A 73 3.46 -10.41 6.19
CA ALA A 73 4.45 -10.57 5.10
C ALA A 73 4.13 -11.70 4.12
N SER A 74 3.69 -12.88 4.59
CA SER A 74 3.35 -13.99 3.68
C SER A 74 2.18 -13.65 2.76
N LEU A 75 1.20 -12.89 3.26
CA LEU A 75 0.09 -12.40 2.45
C LEU A 75 0.57 -11.32 1.47
N HIS A 76 1.42 -10.40 1.92
CA HIS A 76 2.03 -9.36 1.09
C HIS A 76 2.73 -9.95 -0.13
N GLU A 77 3.59 -10.97 0.05
CA GLU A 77 4.30 -11.62 -1.05
C GLU A 77 3.35 -12.22 -2.10
N LYS A 78 2.25 -12.83 -1.67
CA LYS A 78 1.24 -13.40 -2.58
C LYS A 78 0.54 -12.31 -3.37
N ILE A 79 0.20 -11.19 -2.71
CA ILE A 79 -0.42 -10.04 -3.37
C ILE A 79 0.53 -9.45 -4.41
N MET A 80 1.80 -9.25 -4.06
CA MET A 80 2.80 -8.70 -4.98
C MET A 80 2.92 -9.54 -6.27
N ARG A 81 3.01 -10.87 -6.13
CA ARG A 81 3.03 -11.78 -7.29
C ARG A 81 1.77 -11.66 -8.14
N ALA A 82 0.60 -11.57 -7.50
CA ALA A 82 -0.68 -11.42 -8.21
C ALA A 82 -0.78 -10.08 -8.95
N VAL A 83 -0.32 -8.99 -8.32
CA VAL A 83 -0.27 -7.65 -8.92
C VAL A 83 0.66 -7.64 -10.13
N ASP A 84 1.86 -8.20 -10.01
CA ASP A 84 2.81 -8.27 -11.14
C ASP A 84 2.28 -9.14 -12.28
N ALA A 85 1.68 -10.29 -11.97
CA ALA A 85 1.06 -11.15 -12.98
C ALA A 85 -0.10 -10.45 -13.72
N SER A 86 -0.95 -9.73 -12.97
CA SER A 86 -2.05 -8.95 -13.55
C SER A 86 -1.58 -7.74 -14.36
N TRP A 87 -0.47 -7.13 -13.95
CA TRP A 87 0.08 -5.98 -14.66
C TRP A 87 0.68 -6.40 -16.01
N ASN A 88 1.43 -7.50 -16.03
CA ASN A 88 2.03 -8.04 -17.25
C ASN A 88 1.01 -8.62 -18.23
N SER A 89 -0.17 -9.02 -17.76
CA SER A 89 -1.27 -9.50 -18.63
C SER A 89 -2.15 -8.37 -19.18
N SER A 90 -2.00 -7.14 -18.67
CA SER A 90 -2.73 -5.98 -19.16
C SER A 90 -2.10 -5.52 -20.48
N SER A 91 -2.70 -5.92 -21.60
CA SER A 91 -2.27 -5.54 -22.96
C SER A 91 -2.72 -4.13 -23.37
N LEU A 92 -2.62 -3.15 -22.46
CA LEU A 92 -2.82 -1.73 -22.75
C LEU A 92 -1.48 -1.00 -22.85
#